data_AF-D8TL90-F1
#
_entry.id   AF-D8TL90-F1
#
_cell.length_a   1.000
_cell.length_b   1.000
_cell.length_c   1.000
_cell.angle_alpha   90.00
_cell.angle_beta   90.00
_cell.angle_gamma   90.00
#
_symmetry.space_group_name_H-M   'P 1'
#
loop_
_entity.id
_entity.type
_entity.pdbx_description
1 polymer ?
#
loop_
_entity_poly.entity_id
_entity_poly.type
_entity_poly.pdbx_seq_one_letter_code
_entity_poly.pdbx_strand_id
1 'polypeptide(L)'
;MYYSLLAVAFGCKAFAFDANKEVLVYLNMSLALNGFSSSVRVFEGIVLDTLDVNFDGWNARPEGDPDASNVPSHVATQAVKLDEIVRQPVLYVKTANTRRASLRIGLAGIVMI
;
A
#
# COMPACT_ATOMS: atom_id res chain seq x y z
N MET A 1 2.15 -7.28 2.20
CA MET A 1 2.39 -7.95 0.89
C MET A 1 2.17 -9.46 0.87
N TYR A 2 2.79 -10.29 1.73
CA TYR A 2 2.65 -11.77 1.62
C TYR A 2 1.20 -12.30 1.61
N TYR A 3 0.27 -11.64 2.31
CA TYR A 3 -1.14 -12.08 2.32
C TYR A 3 -1.86 -11.94 0.96
N SER A 4 -1.36 -11.13 0.02
CA SER A 4 -1.97 -11.06 -1.31
C SER A 4 -1.72 -12.37 -2.04
N LEU A 5 -0.49 -12.90 -1.98
CA LEU A 5 -0.14 -14.23 -2.51
C LEU A 5 -0.99 -15.35 -1.89
N LEU A 6 -1.26 -15.28 -0.59
CA LEU A 6 -2.13 -16.25 0.06
C LEU A 6 -3.58 -16.15 -0.47
N ALA A 7 -4.10 -14.93 -0.62
CA ALA A 7 -5.44 -14.71 -1.15
C ALA A 7 -5.60 -15.29 -2.56
N VAL A 8 -4.64 -15.02 -3.46
CA VAL A 8 -4.68 -15.59 -4.82
C VAL A 8 -4.47 -17.10 -4.85
N ALA A 9 -3.69 -17.67 -3.92
CA ALA A 9 -3.60 -19.12 -3.78
C ALA A 9 -4.94 -19.78 -3.40
N PHE A 10 -5.84 -19.05 -2.72
CA PHE A 10 -7.22 -19.47 -2.45
C PHE A 10 -8.23 -19.07 -3.53
N GLY A 11 -7.78 -18.53 -4.67
CA GLY A 11 -8.63 -18.17 -5.80
C GLY A 11 -9.28 -16.79 -5.72
N CYS A 12 -8.93 -15.96 -4.74
CA CYS A 12 -9.42 -14.58 -4.64
C CYS A 12 -8.67 -13.65 -5.60
N LYS A 13 -9.25 -12.50 -5.92
CA LYS A 13 -8.49 -11.37 -6.49
C LYS A 13 -8.00 -10.48 -5.36
N ALA A 14 -6.82 -9.88 -5.54
CA ALA A 14 -6.24 -9.03 -4.51
C ALA A 14 -5.76 -7.68 -5.04
N PHE A 15 -5.82 -6.66 -4.18
CA PHE A 15 -5.13 -5.40 -4.36
C PHE A 15 -4.02 -5.35 -3.31
N ALA A 16 -2.80 -5.03 -3.72
CA ALA A 16 -1.66 -4.90 -2.84
C ALA A 16 -1.12 -3.47 -2.91
N PHE A 17 -1.03 -2.82 -1.76
CA PHE A 17 -0.52 -1.46 -1.61
C PHE A 17 0.75 -1.48 -0.75
N ASP A 18 1.76 -0.75 -1.18
CA ASP A 18 2.95 -0.45 -0.38
C ASP A 18 3.65 0.78 -0.95
N ALA A 19 4.33 1.53 -0.11
CA ALA A 19 5.08 2.69 -0.56
C ALA A 19 6.55 2.39 -0.88
N ASN A 20 7.08 1.26 -0.41
CA ASN A 20 8.45 0.89 -0.69
C ASN A 20 8.57 0.14 -2.03
N LYS A 21 9.20 0.80 -3.01
CA LYS A 21 9.46 0.26 -4.36
C LYS A 21 10.19 -1.07 -4.35
N GLU A 22 11.17 -1.27 -3.48
CA GLU A 22 11.92 -2.53 -3.41
C GLU A 22 10.99 -3.68 -3.01
N VAL A 23 10.12 -3.45 -2.04
CA VAL A 23 9.14 -4.44 -1.61
C VAL A 23 8.17 -4.75 -2.77
N LEU A 24 7.78 -3.74 -3.55
CA LEU A 24 6.91 -3.94 -4.72
C LEU A 24 7.60 -4.76 -5.82
N VAL A 25 8.90 -4.58 -6.02
CA VAL A 25 9.71 -5.41 -6.93
C VAL A 25 9.68 -6.87 -6.48
N TYR A 26 9.96 -7.14 -5.19
CA TYR A 26 9.93 -8.51 -4.66
C TYR A 26 8.54 -9.16 -4.75
N LEU A 27 7.47 -8.39 -4.54
CA LEU A 27 6.11 -8.90 -4.73
C LEU A 27 5.83 -9.22 -6.19
N ASN A 28 6.16 -8.33 -7.13
CA ASN A 28 5.96 -8.59 -8.55
C ASN A 28 6.74 -9.83 -9.02
N MET A 29 7.97 -10.02 -8.55
CA MET A 29 8.74 -11.24 -8.81
C MET A 29 8.03 -12.48 -8.23
N SER A 30 7.53 -12.39 -7.01
CA SER A 30 6.80 -13.49 -6.37
C SER A 30 5.50 -13.82 -7.11
N LEU A 31 4.76 -12.82 -7.58
CA LEU A 31 3.56 -13.02 -8.38
C LEU A 31 3.86 -13.70 -9.71
N ALA A 32 4.92 -13.27 -10.39
CA ALA A 32 5.36 -13.87 -11.66
C ALA A 32 5.77 -15.33 -11.48
N LEU A 33 6.55 -15.64 -10.44
CA LEU A 33 7.00 -17.01 -10.15
C LEU A 33 5.85 -17.97 -9.84
N ASN A 34 4.76 -17.47 -9.25
CA ASN A 34 3.60 -18.28 -8.91
C ASN A 34 2.47 -18.22 -9.96
N GLY A 35 2.66 -17.52 -11.08
CA GLY A 35 1.63 -17.37 -12.12
C GLY A 35 0.42 -16.53 -11.70
N PHE A 36 0.57 -15.65 -10.71
CA PHE A 36 -0.52 -14.85 -10.14
C PHE A 36 -0.59 -13.40 -10.63
N SER A 37 0.24 -13.02 -11.61
CA SER A 37 0.35 -11.64 -12.09
C SER A 37 -0.97 -11.03 -12.58
N SER A 38 -1.94 -11.83 -13.03
CA SER A 38 -3.26 -11.36 -13.47
C SER A 38 -4.29 -11.23 -12.33
N SER A 39 -4.01 -11.83 -11.17
CA SER A 39 -4.95 -11.94 -10.06
C SER A 39 -4.66 -10.95 -8.92
N VAL A 40 -3.47 -10.37 -8.89
CA VAL A 40 -3.11 -9.28 -7.96
C VAL A 40 -2.81 -8.00 -8.72
N ARG A 41 -3.50 -6.91 -8.36
CA ARG A 41 -3.13 -5.56 -8.81
C ARG A 41 -2.27 -4.88 -7.75
N VAL A 42 -1.09 -4.44 -8.15
CA VAL A 42 -0.09 -3.84 -7.27
C VAL A 42 -0.09 -2.32 -7.46
N PHE A 43 -0.12 -1.57 -6.36
CA PHE A 43 -0.14 -0.12 -6.34
C PHE A 43 0.99 0.40 -5.46
N GLU A 44 1.76 1.33 -6.00
CA GLU A 44 2.70 2.11 -5.22
C GLU A 44 1.94 3.23 -4.51
N GLY A 45 1.93 3.22 -3.18
CA GLY A 45 1.16 4.17 -2.39
C GLY A 45 0.95 3.73 -0.95
N ILE A 46 0.84 4.70 -0.03
CA ILE A 46 0.27 4.44 1.30
C ILE A 46 -1.22 4.65 1.25
N VAL A 47 -1.98 3.69 1.78
CA VAL A 47 -3.42 3.84 1.91
C VAL A 47 -3.73 4.72 3.12
N LEU A 48 -4.30 5.91 2.87
CA LEU A 48 -4.70 6.88 3.88
C LEU A 48 -6.06 7.50 3.51
N ASP A 49 -6.85 7.83 4.54
CA ASP A 49 -8.09 8.59 4.36
C ASP A 49 -7.82 10.07 3.98
N THR A 50 -6.60 10.57 4.25
CA THR A 50 -6.14 11.93 3.95
C THR A 50 -5.02 11.88 2.93
N LEU A 51 -5.11 12.69 1.86
CA LEU A 51 -4.14 12.69 0.76
C LEU A 51 -2.94 13.64 0.99
N ASP A 52 -3.02 14.54 1.97
CA ASP A 52 -2.04 15.61 2.21
C ASP A 52 -0.81 15.10 3.00
N VAL A 53 -0.28 13.93 2.64
CA VAL A 53 0.79 13.24 3.36
C VAL A 53 1.80 12.63 2.39
N ASN A 54 3.08 12.89 2.62
CA ASN A 54 4.21 12.27 1.91
C ASN A 54 4.87 11.19 2.78
N PHE A 55 5.23 10.07 2.18
CA PHE A 55 5.98 9.02 2.86
C PHE A 55 7.46 9.03 2.49
N ASP A 56 8.34 9.02 3.48
CA ASP A 56 9.81 9.09 3.30
C ASP A 56 10.52 7.72 3.29
N GLY A 57 9.76 6.63 3.27
CA GLY A 57 10.28 5.27 3.43
C GLY A 57 10.17 4.73 4.86
N TRP A 58 9.97 5.61 5.85
CA TRP A 58 9.84 5.23 7.27
C TRP A 58 8.66 5.91 7.98
N ASN A 59 8.39 7.17 7.67
CA ASN A 59 7.36 8.01 8.29
C ASN A 59 6.45 8.63 7.23
N ALA A 60 5.15 8.67 7.57
CA ALA A 60 4.15 9.45 6.86
C ALA A 60 4.12 10.85 7.47
N ARG A 61 4.39 11.90 6.68
CA ARG A 61 4.49 13.29 7.13
C ARG A 61 3.52 14.20 6.37
N PRO A 62 2.84 15.14 7.02
CA PRO A 62 1.97 16.09 6.34
C PRO A 62 2.71 16.89 5.27
N GLU A 63 2.03 17.16 4.16
CA GLU A 63 2.56 18.03 3.12
C GLU A 63 2.70 19.46 3.67
N GLY A 64 3.90 20.04 3.58
CA GLY A 64 4.21 21.38 4.11
C GLY A 64 4.73 21.44 5.56
N ASP A 65 4.99 20.29 6.20
CA ASP A 65 5.68 20.26 7.50
C ASP A 65 7.10 20.87 7.38
N PRO A 66 7.42 21.96 8.12
CA PRO A 66 8.73 22.62 8.03
C PRO A 66 9.90 21.73 8.48
N ASP A 67 9.65 20.66 9.26
CA ASP A 67 10.65 19.64 9.62
C ASP A 67 10.75 18.50 8.57
N ALA A 68 10.01 18.57 7.47
CA ALA A 68 10.11 17.63 6.34
C ALA A 68 11.29 17.90 5.39
N SER A 69 12.18 18.82 5.76
CA SER A 69 13.30 19.36 4.95
C SER A 69 14.34 18.35 4.45
N ASN A 70 14.20 17.05 4.72
CA ASN A 70 15.18 16.02 4.34
C ASN A 70 14.61 14.84 3.56
N VAL A 71 13.36 14.88 3.10
CA VAL A 71 12.81 13.80 2.26
C VAL A 71 12.99 14.21 0.80
N PRO A 72 13.90 13.58 0.05
CA PRO A 72 14.05 13.91 -1.35
C PRO A 72 12.74 13.62 -2.08
N SER A 73 12.28 14.54 -2.93
CA SER A 73 11.01 14.41 -3.65
C SER A 73 10.90 13.12 -4.49
N HIS A 74 12.02 12.56 -4.93
CA HIS A 74 12.07 11.28 -5.65
C HIS A 74 11.85 10.04 -4.76
N VAL A 75 11.92 10.19 -3.43
CA VAL A 75 11.66 9.15 -2.43
C VAL A 75 10.24 9.27 -1.88
N ALA A 76 9.61 10.45 -1.97
CA ALA A 76 8.27 10.69 -1.48
C ALA A 76 7.23 9.85 -2.23
N THR A 77 6.58 8.93 -1.53
CA THR A 77 5.44 8.17 -2.08
C THR A 77 4.12 8.84 -1.69
N GLN A 78 3.23 9.00 -2.68
CA GLN A 78 1.93 9.62 -2.48
C GLN A 78 0.98 8.73 -1.67
N ALA A 79 0.12 9.40 -0.91
CA ALA A 79 -1.04 8.78 -0.29
C ALA A 79 -2.10 8.45 -1.35
N VAL A 80 -2.82 7.34 -1.14
CA VAL A 80 -3.95 6.92 -1.97
C VAL A 80 -5.15 6.60 -1.09
N LYS A 81 -6.35 7.00 -1.54
CA LYS A 81 -7.59 6.59 -0.89
C LYS A 81 -8.03 5.23 -1.42
N LEU A 82 -8.39 4.32 -0.52
CA LEU A 82 -8.77 2.96 -0.90
C LEU A 82 -9.99 2.95 -1.84
N ASP A 83 -11.00 3.77 -1.52
CA ASP A 83 -12.28 3.83 -2.25
C ASP A 83 -12.13 4.39 -3.67
N GLU A 84 -11.07 5.14 -3.97
CA GLU A 84 -10.81 5.65 -5.31
C GLU A 84 -10.34 4.53 -6.26
N ILE A 85 -9.66 3.53 -5.70
CA ILE A 85 -9.02 2.43 -6.43
C ILE A 85 -9.91 1.18 -6.42
N VAL A 86 -10.48 0.85 -5.26
CA VAL A 86 -11.27 -0.36 -5.05
C VAL A 86 -12.75 0.00 -5.16
N ARG A 87 -13.29 -0.13 -6.38
CA ARG A 87 -14.70 0.17 -6.68
C ARG A 87 -15.64 -1.02 -6.57
N GLN A 88 -15.22 -2.07 -5.87
CA GLN A 88 -15.93 -3.33 -5.76
C GLN A 88 -15.96 -3.81 -4.31
N PRO A 89 -16.95 -4.64 -3.91
CA PRO A 89 -17.07 -5.12 -2.55
C PRO A 89 -15.81 -5.85 -2.08
N VAL A 90 -15.37 -5.51 -0.87
CA VAL A 90 -14.18 -6.08 -0.23
C VAL A 90 -14.59 -7.09 0.83
N LEU A 91 -14.08 -8.32 0.70
CA LEU A 91 -14.31 -9.38 1.69
C LEU A 91 -13.43 -9.22 2.93
N TYR A 92 -12.20 -8.73 2.74
CA TYR A 92 -11.23 -8.64 3.82
C TYR A 92 -10.18 -7.56 3.56
N VAL A 93 -9.80 -6.85 4.62
CA VAL A 93 -8.68 -5.89 4.62
C VAL A 93 -7.64 -6.30 5.66
N LYS A 94 -6.41 -6.60 5.23
CA LYS A 94 -5.25 -6.63 6.14
C LYS A 94 -4.58 -5.26 6.14
N THR A 95 -4.27 -4.71 7.31
CA THR A 95 -3.41 -3.52 7.46
C THR A 95 -2.26 -3.80 8.43
N ALA A 96 -1.11 -3.15 8.23
CA ALA A 96 -0.05 -3.07 9.22
C ALA A 96 -0.31 -1.87 10.14
N ASN A 97 -0.49 -2.13 11.43
CA ASN A 97 -0.77 -1.11 12.45
C ASN A 97 0.52 -0.33 12.77
N THR A 98 0.57 0.97 12.46
CA THR A 98 1.51 1.90 13.10
C THR A 98 0.75 2.72 14.15
N ARG A 99 1.04 2.45 15.43
CA ARG A 99 0.47 3.24 16.54
C ARG A 99 1.17 4.60 16.61
N ARG A 100 0.60 5.63 15.99
CA ARG A 100 0.62 7.00 16.52
C ARG A 100 -0.70 7.70 16.16
N ALA A 101 -1.26 8.31 17.20
CA ALA A 101 -2.63 8.81 17.27
C ALA A 101 -2.97 9.81 16.14
N SER A 102 -4.25 9.83 15.77
CA SER A 102 -4.96 10.70 14.82
C SER A 102 -4.87 10.46 13.31
N LEU A 103 -4.02 9.57 12.81
CA LEU A 103 -4.14 9.06 11.43
C LEU A 103 -4.30 7.54 11.45
N ARG A 104 -5.38 7.04 10.83
CA ARG A 104 -5.52 5.61 10.50
C ARG A 104 -4.53 5.29 9.39
N ILE A 105 -3.25 5.15 9.74
CA ILE A 105 -2.17 4.81 8.81
C ILE A 105 -2.28 3.31 8.52
N GLY A 106 -2.88 2.98 7.37
CA GLY A 106 -2.90 1.62 6.84
C GLY A 106 -1.64 1.37 6.03
N LEU A 107 -0.53 0.98 6.67
CA LEU A 107 0.78 0.90 6.01
C LEU A 107 0.92 -0.26 5.01
N ALA A 108 -0.12 -1.08 4.81
CA ALA A 108 -0.19 -2.07 3.74
C ALA A 108 -1.60 -2.63 3.73
N GLY A 109 -2.51 -2.04 2.96
CA GLY A 109 -3.84 -2.60 2.72
C GLY A 109 -3.75 -3.82 1.81
N ILE A 110 -4.39 -4.93 2.15
CA ILE A 110 -4.71 -5.98 1.17
C ILE A 110 -6.21 -6.12 1.14
N VAL A 111 -6.80 -5.80 0.01
CA VAL A 111 -8.22 -6.01 -0.26
C VAL A 111 -8.38 -7.35 -0.96
N MET A 112 -9.13 -8.26 -0.37
CA MET A 112 -9.53 -9.52 -1.00
C MET A 112 -10.95 -9.38 -1.56
N ILE A 113 -11.16 -9.82 -2.80
CA ILE A 113 -12.47 -9.95 -3.46
C ILE A 113 -12.65 -11.38 -3.94
#